data_AF-A0A1H3HC63-F1
#
_entry.id   AF-A0A1H3HC63-F1
#
_cell.length_a   1.000
_cell.length_b   1.000
_cell.length_c   1.000
_cell.angle_alpha   90.00
_cell.angle_beta   90.00
_cell.angle_gamma   90.00
#
_symmetry.space_group_name_H-M   'P 1'
#
loop_
_entity.id
_entity.type
_entity.pdbx_description
1 polymer ?
#
loop_
_entity_poly.entity_id
_entity_poly.type
_entity_poly.pdbx_seq_one_letter_code
_entity_poly.pdbx_strand_id
1 'polypeptide(L)'
;MSAVDAVLILLMLVFAFSGYRQGFVIGVLSFAGFFGGALIGLQLGPLLAQRFADGAVRVVVSLVTIFGVAVLGQALAGWAGSHVRHAITSRAGRRIDDAGGAVVSLLAVLLVAWLVAVPLGSSSLPWLAGAVRNSALLNTVDGVLPSQAKALSQALRDTVDTNGFPDVFGDLAPTRARQVAPPDPALAGSQVVVNAERSVVKVLGSAPSCSRRIEGSGFVYAKDRVMTNAHVVAGTRSVVVEVRGDRHEGRVVIYDPARDLAVVYVPGLDAPVMPFVSRPAPTGSDAIVLGFPLDGPYNAQSARVRDVGPITGPDIYRSGDVTREVYTIRALVQSGNSGGPLIAPNGQVLGVIFAAAADDRNTGFAVTADEAAPVASAGAERTRGTGTGECA
;
A
#
# COMPACT_ATOMS: atom_id res chain seq x y z
N MET A 1 -22.91 -9.16 -0.67
CA MET A 1 -22.75 -8.28 -1.86
C MET A 1 -22.25 -6.94 -1.34
N SER A 2 -21.07 -6.48 -1.78
CA SER A 2 -20.54 -5.20 -1.30
C SER A 2 -21.35 -4.02 -1.86
N ALA A 3 -21.30 -2.86 -1.21
CA ALA A 3 -21.94 -1.65 -1.74
C ALA A 3 -21.35 -1.26 -3.11
N VAL A 4 -20.06 -1.50 -3.31
CA VAL A 4 -19.36 -1.32 -4.59
C VAL A 4 -19.95 -2.25 -5.65
N ASP A 5 -20.15 -3.53 -5.35
CA ASP A 5 -20.77 -4.47 -6.30
C ASP A 5 -22.18 -3.99 -6.70
N ALA A 6 -22.98 -3.49 -5.76
CA ALA A 6 -24.33 -3.00 -6.07
C ALA A 6 -24.31 -1.79 -7.03
N VAL A 7 -23.42 -0.83 -6.78
CA VAL A 7 -23.24 0.33 -7.66
C VAL A 7 -22.71 -0.10 -9.03
N LEU A 8 -21.73 -1.01 -9.07
CA LEU A 8 -21.17 -1.52 -10.32
C LEU A 8 -22.21 -2.29 -11.13
N ILE A 9 -23.03 -3.14 -10.50
CA ILE A 9 -24.12 -3.85 -11.17
C ILE A 9 -25.13 -2.85 -11.76
N LEU A 10 -25.50 -1.80 -11.02
CA LEU A 10 -26.40 -0.77 -11.53
C LEU A 10 -25.80 -0.06 -12.76
N LEU A 11 -24.54 0.37 -12.67
CA LEU A 11 -23.84 0.98 -13.80
C LEU A 11 -23.74 0.03 -14.98
N MET A 12 -23.38 -1.22 -14.74
CA MET A 12 -23.33 -2.28 -15.74
C MET A 12 -24.67 -2.43 -16.46
N LEU A 13 -25.79 -2.45 -15.74
CA LEU A 13 -27.13 -2.53 -16.36
C LEU A 13 -27.45 -1.32 -17.24
N VAL A 14 -27.15 -0.11 -16.75
CA VAL A 14 -27.38 1.14 -17.51
C VAL A 14 -26.55 1.15 -18.79
N PHE A 15 -25.26 0.83 -18.69
CA PHE A 15 -24.35 0.83 -19.83
C PHE A 15 -24.59 -0.36 -20.76
N ALA A 16 -25.00 -1.52 -20.26
CA ALA A 16 -25.43 -2.63 -21.10
C ALA A 16 -26.64 -2.25 -21.95
N PHE A 17 -27.63 -1.56 -21.35
CA PHE A 17 -28.79 -1.08 -22.08
C PHE A 17 -28.42 -0.02 -23.12
N SER A 18 -27.55 0.94 -22.76
CA SER A 18 -27.01 1.91 -23.71
C SER A 18 -26.25 1.24 -24.86
N GLY A 19 -25.37 0.29 -24.53
CA GLY A 19 -24.58 -0.49 -25.46
C GLY A 19 -25.43 -1.32 -26.41
N TYR A 20 -26.51 -1.94 -25.90
CA TYR A 20 -27.48 -2.67 -26.70
C TYR A 20 -28.11 -1.79 -27.77
N ARG A 21 -28.42 -0.53 -27.44
CA ARG A 21 -29.00 0.43 -28.40
C ARG A 21 -27.97 0.93 -29.41
N GLN A 22 -26.72 1.11 -28.97
CA GLN A 22 -25.64 1.64 -29.80
C GLN A 22 -25.03 0.59 -30.76
N GLY A 23 -25.02 -0.68 -30.39
CA GLY A 23 -24.42 -1.76 -31.17
C GLY A 23 -22.92 -1.94 -30.92
N PHE A 24 -22.43 -3.14 -31.19
CA PHE A 24 -21.05 -3.59 -30.98
C PHE A 24 -20.04 -2.75 -31.75
N VAL A 25 -20.28 -2.51 -33.04
CA VAL A 25 -19.33 -1.77 -33.90
C VAL A 25 -19.06 -0.37 -33.34
N ILE A 26 -20.13 0.35 -32.98
CA ILE A 26 -20.01 1.68 -32.39
C ILE A 26 -19.35 1.58 -31.01
N GLY A 27 -19.75 0.60 -30.19
CA GLY A 27 -19.21 0.39 -28.84
C GLY A 27 -17.69 0.17 -28.83
N VAL A 28 -17.19 -0.78 -29.63
CA VAL A 28 -15.75 -1.09 -29.70
C VAL A 28 -14.94 0.09 -30.22
N LEU A 29 -15.40 0.73 -31.29
CA LEU A 29 -14.69 1.88 -31.86
C LEU A 29 -14.70 3.06 -30.90
N SER A 30 -15.83 3.37 -30.27
CA SER A 30 -15.92 4.43 -29.26
C SER A 30 -15.00 4.15 -28.08
N PHE A 31 -14.96 2.91 -27.59
CA PHE A 31 -14.07 2.50 -26.51
C PHE A 31 -12.59 2.65 -26.90
N ALA A 32 -12.21 2.15 -28.07
CA ALA A 32 -10.85 2.31 -28.59
C ALA A 32 -10.48 3.78 -28.78
N GLY A 33 -11.41 4.60 -29.29
CA GLY A 33 -11.25 6.03 -29.46
C GLY A 33 -11.07 6.78 -28.14
N PHE A 34 -11.81 6.39 -27.10
CA PHE A 34 -11.67 6.96 -25.76
C PHE A 34 -10.28 6.70 -25.19
N PHE A 35 -9.83 5.44 -25.17
CA PHE A 35 -8.52 5.09 -24.62
C PHE A 35 -7.37 5.63 -25.47
N GLY A 36 -7.48 5.58 -26.80
CA GLY A 36 -6.51 6.20 -27.69
C GLY A 36 -6.40 7.70 -27.47
N GLY A 37 -7.56 8.39 -27.33
CA GLY A 37 -7.60 9.80 -26.99
C GLY A 37 -7.03 10.10 -25.60
N ALA A 38 -7.29 9.26 -24.60
CA ALA A 38 -6.72 9.41 -23.26
C ALA A 38 -5.19 9.25 -23.27
N LEU A 39 -4.65 8.29 -24.02
CA LEU A 39 -3.19 8.08 -24.16
C LEU A 39 -2.52 9.29 -24.82
N ILE A 40 -3.11 9.83 -25.88
CA ILE A 40 -2.63 11.08 -26.51
C ILE A 40 -2.75 12.24 -25.52
N GLY A 41 -3.87 12.32 -24.81
CA GLY A 41 -4.14 13.31 -23.78
C GLY A 41 -3.12 13.28 -22.63
N LEU A 42 -2.65 12.10 -22.23
CA LEU A 42 -1.61 11.93 -21.20
C LEU A 42 -0.26 12.50 -21.64
N GLN A 43 0.02 12.54 -22.94
CA GLN A 43 1.23 13.17 -23.48
C GLN A 43 1.04 14.69 -23.65
N LEU A 44 -0.11 15.11 -24.18
CA LEU A 44 -0.39 16.53 -24.44
C LEU A 44 -0.68 17.34 -23.17
N GLY A 45 -1.34 16.74 -22.19
CA GLY A 45 -1.78 17.40 -20.96
C GLY A 45 -0.62 18.08 -20.21
N PRO A 46 0.42 17.33 -19.82
CA PRO A 46 1.61 17.90 -19.18
C PRO A 46 2.31 18.95 -20.04
N LEU A 47 2.39 18.74 -21.36
CA LEU A 47 3.03 19.68 -22.30
C LEU A 47 2.29 21.04 -22.35
N LEU A 48 0.96 21.01 -22.34
CA LEU A 48 0.15 22.23 -22.31
C LEU A 48 0.17 22.88 -20.92
N ALA A 49 0.15 22.06 -19.86
CA ALA A 49 0.17 22.53 -18.48
C ALA A 49 1.45 23.31 -18.13
N GLN A 50 2.61 22.93 -18.69
CA GLN A 50 3.89 23.61 -18.44
C GLN A 50 3.89 25.12 -18.77
N ARG A 51 2.93 25.59 -19.58
CA ARG A 51 2.77 27.03 -19.91
C ARG A 51 2.23 27.87 -18.75
N PHE A 52 1.68 27.23 -17.73
CA PHE A 52 1.11 27.91 -16.56
C PHE A 52 2.11 27.87 -15.41
N ALA A 53 2.21 28.95 -14.63
CA ALA A 53 3.12 29.01 -13.48
C ALA A 53 2.54 28.29 -12.24
N ASP A 54 1.22 28.32 -12.06
CA ASP A 54 0.54 27.78 -10.90
C ASP A 54 0.37 26.24 -10.96
N GLY A 55 0.71 25.56 -9.86
CA GLY A 55 0.66 24.09 -9.76
C GLY A 55 -0.74 23.50 -9.78
N ALA A 56 -1.72 24.15 -9.15
CA ALA A 56 -3.11 23.68 -9.18
C ALA A 56 -3.70 23.86 -10.59
N VAL A 57 -3.40 24.98 -11.25
CA VAL A 57 -3.83 25.22 -12.64
C VAL A 57 -3.21 24.19 -13.58
N ARG A 58 -1.94 23.82 -13.40
CA ARG A 58 -1.29 22.75 -14.18
C ARG A 58 -2.02 21.41 -14.09
N VAL A 59 -2.45 21.03 -12.89
CA VAL A 59 -3.21 19.79 -12.67
C VAL A 59 -4.54 19.87 -13.40
N VAL A 60 -5.29 20.98 -13.23
CA VAL A 60 -6.57 21.17 -13.90
C VAL A 60 -6.43 21.14 -15.42
N VAL A 61 -5.46 21.86 -15.98
CA VAL A 61 -5.20 21.89 -17.44
C VAL A 61 -4.84 20.49 -17.95
N SER A 62 -4.03 19.73 -17.22
CA SER A 62 -3.68 18.36 -17.60
C SER A 62 -4.92 17.47 -17.63
N LEU A 63 -5.73 17.49 -16.57
CA LEU A 63 -6.95 16.70 -16.47
C LEU A 63 -7.97 17.05 -17.56
N VAL A 64 -8.20 18.35 -17.79
CA VAL A 64 -9.11 18.83 -18.83
C VAL A 64 -8.63 18.42 -20.21
N THR A 65 -7.32 18.49 -20.47
CA THR A 65 -6.75 18.04 -21.76
C THR A 65 -6.93 16.54 -21.93
N ILE A 66 -6.57 15.73 -20.93
CA ILE A 66 -6.69 14.28 -20.99
C ILE A 66 -8.14 13.88 -21.27
N PHE A 67 -9.08 14.42 -20.49
CA PHE A 67 -10.49 14.10 -20.64
C PHE A 67 -11.07 14.63 -21.95
N GLY A 68 -10.73 15.86 -22.34
CA GLY A 68 -11.20 16.47 -23.57
C GLY A 68 -10.77 15.69 -24.81
N VAL A 69 -9.50 15.28 -24.88
CA VAL A 69 -8.97 14.48 -26.00
C VAL A 69 -9.58 13.07 -25.99
N ALA A 70 -9.77 12.45 -24.82
CA ALA A 70 -10.45 11.16 -24.71
C ALA A 70 -11.89 11.21 -25.24
N VAL A 71 -12.68 12.21 -24.82
CA VAL A 71 -14.06 12.40 -25.28
C VAL A 71 -14.12 12.71 -26.77
N LEU A 72 -13.20 13.52 -27.29
CA LEU A 72 -13.11 13.80 -28.72
C LEU A 72 -12.79 12.53 -29.52
N GLY A 73 -11.82 11.74 -29.08
CA GLY A 73 -11.47 10.46 -29.69
C GLY A 73 -12.64 9.47 -29.70
N GLN A 74 -13.36 9.39 -28.58
CA GLN A 74 -14.59 8.59 -28.48
C GLN A 74 -15.65 9.05 -29.48
N ALA A 75 -15.90 10.36 -29.58
CA ALA A 75 -16.91 10.91 -30.47
C ALA A 75 -16.59 10.66 -31.96
N LEU A 76 -15.34 10.89 -32.36
CA LEU A 76 -14.87 10.66 -33.73
C LEU A 76 -14.94 9.17 -34.10
N ALA A 77 -14.49 8.29 -33.22
CA ALA A 77 -14.52 6.85 -33.46
C ALA A 77 -15.96 6.30 -33.45
N GLY A 78 -16.83 6.81 -32.59
CA GLY A 78 -18.25 6.48 -32.59
C GLY A 78 -18.97 6.97 -33.86
N TRP A 79 -18.64 8.16 -34.36
CA TRP A 79 -19.12 8.67 -35.64
C TRP A 79 -18.67 7.78 -36.80
N ALA A 80 -17.40 7.39 -36.86
CA ALA A 80 -16.90 6.45 -37.86
C ALA A 80 -17.58 5.08 -37.73
N GLY A 81 -17.76 4.59 -36.51
CA GLY A 81 -18.46 3.33 -36.23
C GLY A 81 -19.91 3.34 -36.68
N SER A 82 -20.60 4.49 -36.61
CA SER A 82 -21.97 4.61 -37.09
C SER A 82 -22.07 4.39 -38.60
N HIS A 83 -21.09 4.88 -39.37
CA HIS A 83 -21.01 4.64 -40.81
C HIS A 83 -20.77 3.17 -41.12
N VAL A 84 -19.89 2.50 -40.37
CA VAL A 84 -19.63 1.06 -40.53
C VAL A 84 -20.88 0.23 -40.16
N ARG A 85 -21.59 0.60 -39.09
CA ARG A 85 -22.81 -0.10 -38.66
C ARG A 85 -23.93 -0.03 -39.69
N HIS A 86 -24.00 1.04 -40.51
CA HIS A 86 -25.00 1.16 -41.58
C HIS A 86 -24.88 0.06 -42.65
N ALA A 87 -23.70 -0.54 -42.82
CA ALA A 87 -23.52 -1.68 -43.72
C ALA A 87 -24.22 -2.96 -43.24
N ILE A 88 -24.59 -3.05 -41.95
CA ILE A 88 -25.30 -4.20 -41.37
C ILE A 88 -26.80 -4.05 -41.62
N THR A 89 -27.26 -4.52 -42.77
CA THR A 89 -28.66 -4.40 -43.18
C THR A 89 -29.53 -5.58 -42.70
N SER A 90 -28.94 -6.75 -42.47
CA SER A 90 -29.68 -7.97 -42.08
C SER A 90 -30.23 -7.87 -40.65
N ARG A 91 -31.46 -8.37 -40.43
CA ARG A 91 -32.11 -8.36 -39.10
C ARG A 91 -31.34 -9.20 -38.08
N ALA A 92 -30.80 -10.34 -38.50
CA ALA A 92 -29.97 -11.19 -37.66
C ALA A 92 -28.64 -10.52 -37.30
N GLY A 93 -27.96 -9.90 -38.28
CA GLY A 93 -26.72 -9.17 -38.05
C GLY A 93 -26.89 -8.00 -37.08
N ARG A 94 -27.98 -7.23 -37.19
CA ARG A 94 -28.29 -6.15 -36.23
C ARG A 94 -28.50 -6.67 -34.81
N ARG A 95 -29.23 -7.77 -34.62
CA ARG A 95 -29.41 -8.35 -33.27
C ARG A 95 -28.11 -8.82 -32.64
N ILE A 96 -27.21 -9.40 -33.44
CA ILE A 96 -25.87 -9.82 -32.97
C ILE A 96 -25.04 -8.60 -32.60
N ASP A 97 -25.06 -7.55 -33.43
CA ASP A 97 -24.39 -6.27 -33.15
C ASP A 97 -24.93 -5.64 -31.86
N ASP A 98 -26.25 -5.55 -31.68
CA ASP A 98 -26.88 -5.01 -30.47
C ASP A 98 -26.47 -5.83 -29.22
N ALA A 99 -26.57 -7.16 -29.28
CA ALA A 99 -26.15 -8.03 -28.17
C ALA A 99 -24.65 -7.87 -27.84
N GLY A 100 -23.80 -7.81 -28.86
CA GLY A 100 -22.37 -7.55 -28.69
C GLY A 100 -22.09 -6.17 -28.08
N GLY A 101 -22.88 -5.16 -28.43
CA GLY A 101 -22.77 -3.81 -27.88
C GLY A 101 -23.03 -3.77 -26.37
N ALA A 102 -24.00 -4.55 -25.91
CA ALA A 102 -24.24 -4.73 -24.48
C ALA A 102 -23.02 -5.35 -23.77
N VAL A 103 -22.45 -6.42 -24.34
CA VAL A 103 -21.27 -7.11 -23.78
C VAL A 103 -20.05 -6.18 -23.71
N VAL A 104 -19.74 -5.46 -24.80
CA VAL A 104 -18.61 -4.53 -24.82
C VAL A 104 -18.78 -3.41 -23.80
N SER A 105 -20.00 -2.88 -23.66
CA SER A 105 -20.27 -1.82 -22.69
C SER A 105 -20.14 -2.31 -21.24
N LEU A 106 -20.56 -3.55 -20.97
CA LEU A 106 -20.34 -4.20 -19.66
C LEU A 106 -18.84 -4.32 -19.35
N LEU A 107 -18.06 -4.86 -20.30
CA LEU A 107 -16.61 -5.02 -20.15
C LEU A 107 -15.91 -3.65 -19.99
N ALA A 108 -16.33 -2.65 -20.77
CA ALA A 108 -15.80 -1.30 -20.70
C ALA A 108 -16.01 -0.67 -19.32
N VAL A 109 -17.23 -0.75 -18.77
CA VAL A 109 -17.52 -0.24 -17.42
C VAL A 109 -16.71 -0.97 -16.37
N LEU A 110 -16.64 -2.30 -16.44
CA LEU A 110 -15.83 -3.09 -15.49
C LEU A 110 -14.35 -2.71 -15.53
N LEU A 111 -13.79 -2.51 -16.72
CA LEU A 111 -12.38 -2.12 -16.86
C LEU A 111 -12.12 -0.72 -16.32
N VAL A 112 -12.98 0.25 -16.65
CA VAL A 112 -12.85 1.63 -16.15
C VAL A 112 -13.04 1.67 -14.64
N ALA A 113 -14.04 0.95 -14.12
CA ALA A 113 -14.26 0.82 -12.68
C ALA A 113 -13.05 0.21 -11.98
N TRP A 114 -12.47 -0.86 -12.53
CA TRP A 114 -11.25 -1.46 -11.98
C TRP A 114 -10.08 -0.47 -11.99
N LEU A 115 -9.83 0.21 -13.11
CA LEU A 115 -8.73 1.17 -13.25
C LEU A 115 -8.81 2.30 -12.21
N VAL A 116 -10.02 2.74 -11.88
CA VAL A 116 -10.26 3.81 -10.89
C VAL A 116 -10.30 3.26 -9.46
N ALA A 117 -10.92 2.10 -9.23
CA ALA A 117 -11.17 1.58 -7.89
C ALA A 117 -9.93 0.97 -7.25
N VAL A 118 -9.07 0.26 -8.01
CA VAL A 118 -7.89 -0.38 -7.42
C VAL A 118 -6.94 0.62 -6.75
N PRO A 119 -6.59 1.79 -7.35
CA PRO A 119 -5.87 2.85 -6.64
C PRO A 119 -6.52 3.33 -5.34
N LEU A 120 -7.84 3.23 -5.23
CA LEU A 120 -8.57 3.62 -4.01
C LEU A 120 -8.57 2.52 -2.94
N GLY A 121 -8.22 1.28 -3.31
CA GLY A 121 -8.02 0.14 -2.42
C GLY A 121 -6.84 0.30 -1.44
N SER A 122 -5.91 1.21 -1.73
CA SER A 122 -4.81 1.62 -0.85
C SER A 122 -5.01 3.03 -0.27
N SER A 123 -6.22 3.60 -0.34
CA SER A 123 -6.48 4.93 0.21
C SER A 123 -6.37 4.97 1.75
N SER A 124 -6.06 6.14 2.30
CA SER A 124 -6.04 6.41 3.75
C SER A 124 -7.44 6.37 4.42
N LEU A 125 -8.49 6.09 3.63
CA LEU A 125 -9.88 6.00 4.05
C LEU A 125 -10.30 4.51 4.12
N PRO A 126 -10.30 3.89 5.30
CA PRO A 126 -10.42 2.42 5.42
C PRO A 126 -11.81 1.90 5.06
N TRP A 127 -12.84 2.74 5.19
CA TRP A 127 -14.18 2.41 4.68
C TRP A 127 -14.18 2.27 3.16
N LEU A 128 -13.39 3.07 2.44
CA LEU A 128 -13.29 3.07 0.98
C LEU A 128 -12.39 1.91 0.53
N ALA A 129 -11.21 1.78 1.14
CA ALA A 129 -10.29 0.67 0.89
C ALA A 129 -10.98 -0.69 1.13
N GLY A 130 -11.69 -0.83 2.25
CA GLY A 130 -12.47 -2.03 2.56
C GLY A 130 -13.64 -2.25 1.60
N ALA A 131 -14.32 -1.21 1.12
CA ALA A 131 -15.38 -1.37 0.14
C ALA A 131 -14.85 -1.90 -1.21
N VAL A 132 -13.66 -1.47 -1.62
CA VAL A 132 -12.97 -1.95 -2.83
C VAL A 132 -12.44 -3.38 -2.66
N ARG A 133 -11.68 -3.66 -1.59
CA ARG A 133 -11.08 -4.99 -1.33
C ARG A 133 -12.11 -6.09 -1.12
N ASN A 134 -13.30 -5.75 -0.60
CA ASN A 134 -14.41 -6.70 -0.43
C ASN A 134 -15.31 -6.85 -1.67
N SER A 135 -15.02 -6.19 -2.80
CA SER A 135 -15.82 -6.32 -4.02
C SER A 135 -15.49 -7.62 -4.76
N ALA A 136 -16.49 -8.47 -4.97
CA ALA A 136 -16.30 -9.70 -5.73
C ALA A 136 -16.02 -9.42 -7.20
N LEU A 137 -16.67 -8.39 -7.78
CA LEU A 137 -16.47 -8.02 -9.19
C LEU A 137 -15.06 -7.50 -9.44
N LEU A 138 -14.58 -6.56 -8.63
CA LEU A 138 -13.24 -5.99 -8.81
C LEU A 138 -12.14 -7.02 -8.61
N ASN A 139 -12.25 -7.89 -7.61
CA ASN A 139 -11.32 -9.00 -7.40
C ASN A 139 -11.30 -9.97 -8.59
N THR A 140 -12.47 -10.27 -9.18
CA THR A 140 -12.55 -11.15 -10.35
C THR A 140 -11.89 -10.50 -11.57
N VAL A 141 -12.16 -9.21 -11.81
CA VAL A 141 -11.54 -8.47 -12.92
C VAL A 141 -10.03 -8.41 -12.74
N ASP A 142 -9.54 -8.09 -11.54
CA ASP A 142 -8.11 -8.05 -11.26
C ASP A 142 -7.43 -9.40 -11.51
N GLY A 143 -8.05 -10.50 -11.08
CA GLY A 143 -7.51 -11.85 -11.28
C GLY A 143 -7.34 -12.26 -12.74
N VAL A 144 -8.09 -11.65 -13.66
CA VAL A 144 -8.09 -12.00 -15.09
C VAL A 144 -7.22 -11.05 -15.94
N LEU A 145 -6.97 -9.84 -15.46
CA LEU A 145 -6.26 -8.83 -16.26
C LEU A 145 -4.76 -9.15 -16.44
N PRO A 146 -4.20 -8.87 -17.63
CA PRO A 146 -2.80 -9.12 -17.92
C PRO A 146 -1.89 -8.15 -17.16
N SER A 147 -0.63 -8.54 -16.94
CA SER A 147 0.34 -7.78 -16.15
C SER A 147 0.58 -6.35 -16.65
N GLN A 148 0.48 -6.10 -17.97
CA GLN A 148 0.62 -4.76 -18.53
C GLN A 148 -0.50 -3.82 -18.07
N ALA A 149 -1.73 -4.33 -17.94
CA ALA A 149 -2.85 -3.54 -17.42
C ALA A 149 -2.65 -3.25 -15.92
N LYS A 150 -2.19 -4.26 -15.16
CA LYS A 150 -1.86 -4.11 -13.73
C LYS A 150 -0.78 -3.06 -13.48
N ALA A 151 0.26 -3.03 -14.32
CA ALA A 151 1.33 -2.03 -14.24
C ALA A 151 0.81 -0.59 -14.40
N LEU A 152 -0.17 -0.35 -15.29
CA LEU A 152 -0.80 0.96 -15.44
C LEU A 152 -1.57 1.38 -14.18
N SER A 153 -2.33 0.45 -13.59
CA SER A 153 -3.03 0.69 -12.33
C SER A 153 -2.06 0.98 -11.20
N GLN A 154 -0.94 0.24 -11.11
CA GLN A 154 0.11 0.44 -10.10
C GLN A 154 0.73 1.83 -10.18
N ALA A 155 1.12 2.28 -11.39
CA ALA A 155 1.69 3.61 -11.60
C ALA A 155 0.76 4.74 -11.13
N LEU A 156 -0.57 4.57 -11.30
CA LEU A 156 -1.56 5.52 -10.79
C LEU A 156 -1.62 5.53 -9.26
N ARG A 157 -1.47 4.39 -8.59
CA ARG A 157 -1.53 4.34 -7.11
C ARG A 157 -0.27 4.86 -6.48
N ASP A 158 0.91 4.62 -7.04
CA ASP A 158 2.15 5.14 -6.47
C ASP A 158 2.16 6.68 -6.41
N THR A 159 1.30 7.32 -7.20
CA THR A 159 1.01 8.76 -7.15
C THR A 159 0.01 9.15 -6.04
N VAL A 160 -0.90 8.25 -5.68
CA VAL A 160 -1.99 8.46 -4.70
C VAL A 160 -1.61 7.97 -3.29
N ASP A 161 -0.75 6.96 -3.21
CA ASP A 161 -0.35 6.32 -1.97
C ASP A 161 0.51 7.27 -1.14
N THR A 162 -0.06 7.65 0.00
CA THR A 162 0.53 8.56 1.00
C THR A 162 0.64 7.87 2.35
N ASN A 163 0.35 6.57 2.44
CA ASN A 163 0.21 5.88 3.72
C ASN A 163 1.55 5.48 4.36
N GLY A 164 2.65 5.45 3.59
CA GLY A 164 3.98 5.12 4.09
C GLY A 164 4.16 3.68 4.60
N PHE A 165 3.21 2.78 4.31
CA PHE A 165 3.31 1.34 4.64
C PHE A 165 3.33 0.47 3.38
N PRO A 166 4.09 -0.62 3.36
CA PRO A 166 4.04 -1.62 2.30
C PRO A 166 2.73 -2.45 2.35
N ASP A 167 2.29 -2.96 1.20
CA ASP A 167 1.12 -3.86 1.11
C ASP A 167 1.52 -5.30 1.50
N VAL A 168 0.83 -5.88 2.46
CA VAL A 168 1.16 -7.21 3.03
C VAL A 168 0.47 -8.35 2.30
N PHE A 169 -0.70 -8.11 1.70
CA PHE A 169 -1.53 -9.17 1.09
C PHE A 169 -1.66 -9.02 -0.42
N GLY A 170 -1.09 -7.95 -0.98
CA GLY A 170 -1.26 -7.57 -2.37
C GLY A 170 -2.53 -6.76 -2.61
N ASP A 171 -2.63 -6.29 -3.85
CA ASP A 171 -3.43 -5.15 -4.27
C ASP A 171 -4.91 -5.13 -3.82
N LEU A 172 -5.59 -6.28 -3.83
CA LEU A 172 -7.03 -6.36 -3.54
C LEU A 172 -7.40 -7.44 -2.52
N ALA A 173 -6.43 -8.15 -1.95
CA ALA A 173 -6.71 -9.19 -0.98
C ALA A 173 -7.30 -8.56 0.31
N PRO A 174 -8.49 -9.02 0.77
CA PRO A 174 -9.10 -8.49 1.98
C PRO A 174 -8.40 -9.02 3.23
N THR A 175 -8.29 -8.18 4.25
CA THR A 175 -7.71 -8.58 5.53
C THR A 175 -8.62 -9.58 6.24
N ARG A 176 -8.10 -10.79 6.51
CA ARG A 176 -8.79 -11.82 7.31
C ARG A 176 -8.08 -11.96 8.64
N ALA A 177 -8.58 -11.24 9.64
CA ALA A 177 -8.02 -11.27 10.99
C ALA A 177 -8.96 -11.99 11.96
N ARG A 178 -8.41 -12.87 12.80
CA ARG A 178 -9.18 -13.51 13.88
C ARG A 178 -9.73 -12.45 14.84
N GLN A 179 -10.98 -12.61 15.26
CA GLN A 179 -11.57 -11.72 16.26
C GLN A 179 -11.09 -12.08 17.66
N VAL A 180 -10.64 -11.07 18.39
CA VAL A 180 -10.20 -11.15 19.79
C VAL A 180 -10.79 -9.98 20.56
N ALA A 181 -10.83 -10.08 21.90
CA ALA A 181 -11.30 -8.99 22.76
C ALA A 181 -10.46 -7.71 22.56
N PRO A 182 -11.01 -6.51 22.81
CA PRO A 182 -10.25 -5.26 22.72
C PRO A 182 -8.99 -5.28 23.61
N PRO A 183 -7.89 -4.64 23.21
CA PRO A 183 -6.70 -4.50 24.06
C PRO A 183 -7.02 -3.83 25.40
N ASP A 184 -6.29 -4.19 26.46
CA ASP A 184 -6.41 -3.51 27.75
C ASP A 184 -5.83 -2.08 27.66
N PRO A 185 -6.65 -1.03 27.84
CA PRO A 185 -6.17 0.36 27.74
C PRO A 185 -5.13 0.73 28.80
N ALA A 186 -5.06 0.01 29.93
CA ALA A 186 -4.10 0.30 30.99
C ALA A 186 -2.64 0.03 30.58
N LEU A 187 -2.41 -0.84 29.59
CA LEU A 187 -1.06 -1.22 29.16
C LEU A 187 -0.28 -0.06 28.55
N ALA A 188 -0.94 0.83 27.80
CA ALA A 188 -0.30 1.99 27.20
C ALA A 188 0.29 2.97 28.24
N GLY A 189 -0.25 3.00 29.46
CA GLY A 189 0.23 3.82 30.58
C GLY A 189 1.08 3.06 31.60
N SER A 190 1.52 1.84 31.27
CA SER A 190 2.21 0.98 32.22
C SER A 190 3.69 1.38 32.44
N GLN A 191 4.27 0.95 33.56
CA GLN A 191 5.67 1.25 33.87
C GLN A 191 6.65 0.67 32.83
N VAL A 192 6.30 -0.43 32.17
CA VAL A 192 7.15 -1.02 31.12
C VAL A 192 7.29 -0.09 29.91
N VAL A 193 6.25 0.69 29.58
CA VAL A 193 6.29 1.71 28.51
C VAL A 193 7.30 2.80 28.86
N VAL A 194 7.20 3.35 30.07
CA VAL A 194 8.12 4.39 30.57
C VAL A 194 9.57 3.91 30.57
N ASN A 195 9.80 2.64 30.92
CA ASN A 195 11.14 2.06 30.92
C ASN A 195 11.68 1.86 29.49
N ALA A 196 10.80 1.44 28.56
CA ALA A 196 11.16 1.16 27.18
C ALA A 196 11.47 2.42 26.35
N GLU A 197 10.97 3.59 26.73
CA GLU A 197 11.22 4.87 26.02
C GLU A 197 12.72 5.16 25.78
N ARG A 198 13.61 4.70 26.66
CA ARG A 198 15.07 4.89 26.50
C ARG A 198 15.70 3.99 25.44
N SER A 199 14.98 2.98 24.98
CA SER A 199 15.44 1.95 24.05
C SER A 199 14.71 1.99 22.71
N VAL A 200 13.57 2.68 22.64
CA VAL A 200 12.81 2.89 21.41
C VAL A 200 13.27 4.20 20.78
N VAL A 201 13.57 4.16 19.49
CA VAL A 201 14.27 5.23 18.79
C VAL A 201 13.46 5.68 17.58
N LYS A 202 13.57 6.96 17.23
CA LYS A 202 13.03 7.50 15.99
C LYS A 202 14.10 7.41 14.92
N VAL A 203 13.78 6.81 13.78
CA VAL A 203 14.70 6.66 12.65
C VAL A 203 14.34 7.69 11.60
N LEU A 204 15.31 8.52 11.24
CA LEU A 204 15.17 9.60 10.27
C LEU A 204 16.14 9.37 9.12
N GLY A 205 15.64 9.40 7.90
CA GLY A 205 16.41 9.20 6.68
C GLY A 205 16.19 10.33 5.68
N SER A 206 17.23 10.65 4.93
CA SER A 206 17.10 11.47 3.72
C SER A 206 17.40 10.59 2.52
N ALA A 207 16.41 10.45 1.63
CA ALA A 207 16.56 9.77 0.35
C ALA A 207 16.29 10.78 -0.78
N PRO A 208 17.29 11.60 -1.17
CA PRO A 208 17.11 12.65 -2.18
C PRO A 208 16.65 12.09 -3.54
N SER A 209 17.10 10.89 -3.91
CA SER A 209 16.66 10.18 -5.12
C SER A 209 15.16 9.84 -5.10
N CYS A 210 14.57 9.71 -3.92
CA CYS A 210 13.16 9.42 -3.73
C CYS A 210 12.32 10.68 -3.53
N SER A 211 12.94 11.87 -3.49
CA SER A 211 12.28 13.15 -3.18
C SER A 211 11.41 13.10 -1.91
N ARG A 212 11.80 12.28 -0.93
CA ARG A 212 11.06 12.02 0.30
C ARG A 212 12.00 12.06 1.51
N ARG A 213 11.49 12.61 2.61
CA ARG A 213 12.07 12.41 3.95
C ARG A 213 11.47 11.12 4.49
N ILE A 214 12.31 10.23 5.01
CA ILE A 214 11.85 8.95 5.57
C ILE A 214 11.88 9.05 7.08
N GLU A 215 10.82 8.61 7.72
CA GLU A 215 10.65 8.61 9.16
C GLU A 215 9.98 7.31 9.61
N GLY A 216 10.45 6.78 10.72
CA GLY A 216 9.98 5.54 11.29
C GLY A 216 10.46 5.37 12.71
N SER A 217 10.27 4.17 13.22
CA SER A 217 10.66 3.75 14.55
C SER A 217 11.74 2.67 14.47
N GLY A 218 12.40 2.44 15.59
CA GLY A 218 13.34 1.36 15.79
C GLY A 218 13.48 1.05 17.26
N PHE A 219 14.27 0.04 17.59
CA PHE A 219 14.62 -0.26 18.98
C PHE A 219 16.00 -0.88 19.10
N VAL A 220 16.63 -0.65 20.26
CA VAL A 220 17.96 -1.16 20.58
C VAL A 220 17.86 -2.63 20.97
N TYR A 221 18.30 -3.52 20.09
CA TYR A 221 18.24 -4.98 20.31
C TYR A 221 19.61 -5.58 20.72
N ALA A 222 20.68 -4.82 20.52
CA ALA A 222 22.02 -5.13 20.98
C ALA A 222 22.83 -3.84 21.14
N LYS A 223 24.02 -3.91 21.77
CA LYS A 223 24.88 -2.74 21.95
C LYS A 223 25.16 -2.03 20.62
N ASP A 224 24.89 -0.73 20.56
CA ASP A 224 25.04 0.10 19.36
C ASP A 224 24.23 -0.40 18.14
N ARG A 225 23.24 -1.29 18.32
CA ARG A 225 22.43 -1.86 17.23
C ARG A 225 20.96 -1.54 17.40
N VAL A 226 20.42 -0.87 16.38
CA VAL A 226 19.00 -0.59 16.25
C VAL A 226 18.41 -1.50 15.17
N MET A 227 17.32 -2.16 15.49
CA MET A 227 16.49 -2.85 14.50
C MET A 227 15.38 -1.90 14.03
N THR A 228 15.09 -1.92 12.74
CA THR A 228 14.00 -1.18 12.10
C THR A 228 13.55 -1.94 10.84
N ASN A 229 12.63 -1.38 10.05
CA ASN A 229 12.25 -1.97 8.77
C ASN A 229 13.21 -1.57 7.64
N ALA A 230 13.27 -2.40 6.61
CA ALA A 230 14.03 -2.08 5.40
C ALA A 230 13.41 -0.89 4.66
N HIS A 231 12.08 -0.83 4.53
CA HIS A 231 11.42 0.29 3.85
C HIS A 231 11.65 1.65 4.55
N VAL A 232 11.89 1.67 5.87
CA VAL A 232 12.21 2.89 6.64
C VAL A 232 13.59 3.46 6.27
N VAL A 233 14.48 2.64 5.69
CA VAL A 233 15.84 3.08 5.32
C VAL A 233 16.13 2.93 3.83
N ALA A 234 15.15 2.51 3.02
CA ALA A 234 15.28 2.30 1.59
C ALA A 234 15.74 3.58 0.86
N GLY A 235 16.71 3.45 -0.03
CA GLY A 235 17.27 4.58 -0.79
C GLY A 235 18.05 5.64 0.03
N THR A 236 18.21 5.45 1.35
CA THR A 236 18.98 6.37 2.21
C THR A 236 20.48 6.10 2.14
N ARG A 237 21.32 7.13 2.19
CA ARG A 237 22.79 6.98 2.27
C ARG A 237 23.32 6.94 3.70
N SER A 238 22.61 7.62 4.60
CA SER A 238 22.87 7.69 6.03
C SER A 238 21.55 7.89 6.74
N VAL A 239 21.48 7.43 7.98
CA VAL A 239 20.30 7.60 8.85
C VAL A 239 20.69 8.31 10.12
N VAL A 240 19.78 9.09 10.67
CA VAL A 240 19.88 9.69 11.99
C VAL A 240 18.94 8.93 12.92
N VAL A 241 19.46 8.50 14.05
CA VAL A 241 18.67 7.87 15.11
C VAL A 241 18.50 8.89 16.22
N GLU A 242 17.25 9.17 16.59
CA GLU A 242 16.91 10.09 17.67
C GLU A 242 16.34 9.32 18.86
N VAL A 243 16.91 9.53 20.05
CA VAL A 243 16.49 8.88 21.31
C VAL A 243 16.35 9.96 22.36
N ARG A 244 15.13 10.17 22.89
CA ARG A 244 14.83 11.20 23.89
C ARG A 244 15.30 12.62 23.50
N GLY A 245 15.32 12.91 22.19
CA GLY A 245 15.75 14.18 21.62
C GLY A 245 17.24 14.24 21.23
N ASP A 246 18.05 13.30 21.68
CA ASP A 246 19.47 13.20 21.30
C ASP A 246 19.60 12.51 19.94
N ARG A 247 20.39 13.12 19.05
CA ARG A 247 20.58 12.63 17.67
C ARG A 247 21.94 11.98 17.50
N HIS A 248 21.92 10.80 16.91
CA HIS A 248 23.09 9.99 16.63
C HIS A 248 23.15 9.64 15.14
N GLU A 249 24.33 9.73 14.54
CA GLU A 249 24.52 9.23 13.18
C GLU A 249 24.55 7.70 13.20
N GLY A 250 23.77 7.11 12.30
CA GLY A 250 23.68 5.68 12.10
C GLY A 250 24.02 5.28 10.67
N ARG A 251 24.49 4.05 10.51
CA ARG A 251 24.71 3.43 9.21
C ARG A 251 24.03 2.08 9.13
N VAL A 252 23.33 1.85 8.04
CA VAL A 252 22.66 0.57 7.79
C VAL A 252 23.73 -0.49 7.53
N VAL A 253 23.78 -1.53 8.37
CA VAL A 253 24.76 -2.63 8.27
C VAL A 253 24.12 -3.94 7.80
N ILE A 254 22.79 -4.04 7.92
CA ILE A 254 21.98 -5.09 7.29
C ILE A 254 20.76 -4.46 6.64
N TYR A 255 20.45 -4.95 5.44
CA TYR A 255 19.27 -4.58 4.68
C TYR A 255 18.68 -5.85 4.08
N ASP A 256 17.53 -6.28 4.61
CA ASP A 256 16.78 -7.46 4.14
C ASP A 256 15.39 -7.01 3.63
N PRO A 257 15.25 -6.74 2.32
CA PRO A 257 13.98 -6.32 1.72
C PRO A 257 12.93 -7.43 1.70
N ALA A 258 13.35 -8.71 1.75
CA ALA A 258 12.43 -9.83 1.77
C ALA A 258 11.74 -9.92 3.14
N ARG A 259 12.48 -9.76 4.24
CA ARG A 259 11.88 -9.72 5.60
C ARG A 259 11.34 -8.35 5.99
N ASP A 260 11.61 -7.34 5.18
CA ASP A 260 11.40 -5.93 5.52
C ASP A 260 12.08 -5.55 6.85
N LEU A 261 13.33 -5.96 7.02
CA LEU A 261 14.11 -5.67 8.22
C LEU A 261 15.46 -5.06 7.87
N ALA A 262 15.90 -4.13 8.72
CA ALA A 262 17.22 -3.54 8.64
C ALA A 262 17.85 -3.45 10.03
N VAL A 263 19.19 -3.46 10.05
CA VAL A 263 19.98 -3.18 11.24
C VAL A 263 20.79 -1.93 11.00
N VAL A 264 20.67 -0.97 11.91
CA VAL A 264 21.46 0.25 11.93
C VAL A 264 22.49 0.14 13.04
N TYR A 265 23.76 0.33 12.69
CA TYR A 265 24.84 0.50 13.64
C TYR A 265 24.94 1.99 14.02
N VAL A 266 24.87 2.28 15.31
CA VAL A 266 24.88 3.62 15.89
C VAL A 266 26.00 3.69 16.93
N PRO A 267 27.23 4.07 16.55
CA PRO A 267 28.38 4.02 17.45
C PRO A 267 28.19 4.95 18.66
N GLY A 268 28.36 4.40 19.88
CA GLY A 268 28.29 5.18 21.12
C GLY A 268 26.86 5.44 21.59
N LEU A 269 25.88 4.64 21.14
CA LEU A 269 24.50 4.75 21.58
C LEU A 269 24.36 4.16 22.98
N ASP A 270 24.18 5.03 23.98
CA ASP A 270 23.95 4.62 25.37
C ASP A 270 22.45 4.45 25.65
N ALA A 271 21.95 3.25 25.35
CA ALA A 271 20.55 2.88 25.53
C ALA A 271 20.43 1.42 25.99
N PRO A 272 19.46 1.08 26.87
CA PRO A 272 19.26 -0.30 27.30
C PRO A 272 18.86 -1.21 26.14
N VAL A 273 19.32 -2.46 26.18
CA VAL A 273 18.95 -3.48 25.18
C VAL A 273 17.59 -4.07 25.52
N MET A 274 16.71 -4.16 24.51
CA MET A 274 15.43 -4.86 24.60
C MET A 274 15.60 -6.30 24.11
N PRO A 275 15.47 -7.31 24.99
CA PRO A 275 15.60 -8.70 24.59
C PRO A 275 14.36 -9.19 23.83
N PHE A 276 14.57 -10.04 22.83
CA PHE A 276 13.47 -10.77 22.20
C PHE A 276 12.86 -11.81 23.15
N VAL A 277 11.60 -12.17 22.91
CA VAL A 277 10.99 -13.35 23.53
C VAL A 277 11.66 -14.64 23.03
N SER A 278 11.64 -15.68 23.85
CA SER A 278 12.16 -17.01 23.48
C SER A 278 11.10 -17.93 22.87
N ARG A 279 9.83 -17.56 22.95
CA ARG A 279 8.70 -18.31 22.41
C ARG A 279 7.63 -17.35 21.88
N PRO A 280 6.93 -17.68 20.79
CA PRO A 280 5.83 -16.87 20.30
C PRO A 280 4.70 -16.69 21.32
N ALA A 281 4.06 -15.52 21.31
CA ALA A 281 2.88 -15.26 22.10
C ALA A 281 1.64 -15.90 21.44
N PRO A 282 0.81 -16.64 22.21
CA PRO A 282 -0.41 -17.21 21.67
C PRO A 282 -1.45 -16.13 21.33
N THR A 283 -2.43 -16.52 20.52
CA THR A 283 -3.64 -15.72 20.28
C THR A 283 -4.27 -15.24 21.60
N GLY A 284 -4.69 -13.98 21.65
CA GLY A 284 -5.31 -13.36 22.81
C GLY A 284 -4.33 -12.71 23.79
N SER A 285 -3.01 -12.91 23.61
CA SER A 285 -2.00 -12.31 24.47
C SER A 285 -1.99 -10.79 24.38
N ASP A 286 -1.77 -10.15 25.52
CA ASP A 286 -1.54 -8.71 25.59
C ASP A 286 -0.19 -8.34 25.00
N ALA A 287 -0.17 -7.20 24.32
CA ALA A 287 1.02 -6.64 23.72
C ALA A 287 0.93 -5.11 23.69
N ILE A 288 2.04 -4.44 23.37
CA ILE A 288 2.12 -2.98 23.29
C ILE A 288 2.94 -2.62 22.05
N VAL A 289 2.40 -1.75 21.20
CA VAL A 289 3.13 -1.15 20.09
C VAL A 289 3.79 0.12 20.58
N LEU A 290 5.11 0.25 20.38
CA LEU A 290 5.86 1.45 20.72
C LEU A 290 6.45 2.08 19.46
N GLY A 291 6.40 3.40 19.35
CA GLY A 291 6.95 4.10 18.20
C GLY A 291 6.67 5.60 18.17
N PHE A 292 6.82 6.18 16.99
CA PHE A 292 6.68 7.62 16.70
C PHE A 292 5.68 7.82 15.55
N PRO A 293 4.38 7.58 15.78
CA PRO A 293 3.37 7.68 14.73
C PRO A 293 3.29 9.12 14.20
N LEU A 294 3.18 9.25 12.87
CA LEU A 294 2.98 10.50 12.14
C LEU A 294 4.05 11.57 12.42
N ASP A 295 5.32 11.16 12.47
CA ASP A 295 6.46 12.01 12.88
C ASP A 295 6.31 12.60 14.30
N GLY A 296 5.40 12.07 15.10
CA GLY A 296 5.03 12.59 16.40
C GLY A 296 6.05 12.29 17.51
N PRO A 297 5.69 12.62 18.76
CA PRO A 297 6.45 12.20 19.94
C PRO A 297 6.32 10.68 20.17
N TYR A 298 7.14 10.16 21.09
CA TYR A 298 7.04 8.78 21.56
C TYR A 298 5.60 8.45 21.98
N ASN A 299 5.09 7.32 21.51
CA ASN A 299 3.74 6.88 21.74
C ASN A 299 3.69 5.37 22.01
N ALA A 300 2.75 4.98 22.87
CA ALA A 300 2.42 3.59 23.14
C ALA A 300 0.95 3.32 22.82
N GLN A 301 0.70 2.22 22.11
CA GLN A 301 -0.64 1.72 21.81
C GLN A 301 -0.80 0.33 22.39
N SER A 302 -1.84 0.13 23.21
CA SER A 302 -2.21 -1.21 23.66
C SER A 302 -2.60 -2.08 22.46
N ALA A 303 -2.13 -3.32 22.45
CA ALA A 303 -2.37 -4.29 21.40
C ALA A 303 -2.82 -5.63 21.97
N ARG A 304 -3.47 -6.43 21.13
CA ARG A 304 -3.75 -7.84 21.43
C ARG A 304 -3.43 -8.72 20.24
N VAL A 305 -2.72 -9.83 20.48
CA VAL A 305 -2.38 -10.78 19.42
C VAL A 305 -3.66 -11.43 18.90
N ARG A 306 -3.93 -11.30 17.59
CA ARG A 306 -5.06 -11.96 16.91
C ARG A 306 -4.66 -13.33 16.40
N ASP A 307 -3.51 -13.42 15.74
CA ASP A 307 -2.98 -14.67 15.20
C ASP A 307 -1.46 -14.58 15.03
N VAL A 308 -0.82 -15.73 14.85
CA VAL A 308 0.60 -15.85 14.52
C VAL A 308 0.78 -16.93 13.47
N GLY A 309 1.50 -16.63 12.39
CA GLY A 309 1.75 -17.59 11.34
C GLY A 309 2.29 -16.99 10.05
N PRO A 310 2.50 -17.82 9.01
CA PRO A 310 3.02 -17.37 7.74
C PRO A 310 1.99 -16.53 6.98
N ILE A 311 2.43 -15.39 6.46
CA ILE A 311 1.69 -14.60 5.47
C ILE A 311 2.56 -14.46 4.22
N THR A 312 1.97 -14.73 3.07
CA THR A 312 2.59 -14.56 1.75
C THR A 312 2.06 -13.28 1.11
N GLY A 313 2.97 -12.44 0.65
CA GLY A 313 2.67 -11.23 -0.10
C GLY A 313 3.95 -10.59 -0.63
N PRO A 314 3.87 -9.42 -1.28
CA PRO A 314 5.02 -8.86 -1.97
C PRO A 314 6.18 -8.51 -1.03
N ASP A 315 7.39 -8.46 -1.57
CA ASP A 315 8.51 -7.75 -0.94
C ASP A 315 8.30 -6.22 -0.97
N ILE A 316 9.19 -5.48 -0.31
CA ILE A 316 9.07 -4.01 -0.25
C ILE A 316 9.16 -3.32 -1.62
N TYR A 317 9.67 -4.01 -2.65
CA TYR A 317 9.79 -3.49 -4.02
C TYR A 317 8.73 -4.06 -4.98
N ARG A 318 7.81 -4.89 -4.47
CA ARG A 318 6.82 -5.65 -5.24
C ARG A 318 7.46 -6.46 -6.39
N SER A 319 8.68 -6.94 -6.20
CA SER A 319 9.46 -7.68 -7.20
C SER A 319 9.10 -9.18 -7.24
N GLY A 320 8.48 -9.67 -6.17
CA GLY A 320 7.96 -11.02 -6.04
C GLY A 320 7.30 -11.25 -4.69
N ASP A 321 6.61 -12.37 -4.55
CA ASP A 321 5.99 -12.78 -3.29
C ASP A 321 7.02 -13.44 -2.37
N VAL A 322 6.93 -13.12 -1.09
CA VAL A 322 7.72 -13.73 -0.02
C VAL A 322 6.81 -14.13 1.14
N THR A 323 7.19 -15.21 1.82
CA THR A 323 6.46 -15.70 2.99
C THR A 323 7.23 -15.31 4.24
N ARG A 324 6.54 -14.66 5.18
CA ARG A 324 7.08 -14.21 6.46
C ARG A 324 6.23 -14.74 7.59
N GLU A 325 6.85 -15.18 8.68
CA GLU A 325 6.09 -15.39 9.91
C GLU A 325 5.78 -14.04 10.57
N VAL A 326 4.50 -13.77 10.81
CA VAL A 326 4.04 -12.50 11.36
C VAL A 326 2.99 -12.69 12.45
N TYR A 327 2.94 -11.73 13.38
CA TYR A 327 1.76 -11.49 14.19
C TYR A 327 0.77 -10.65 13.43
N THR A 328 -0.50 -11.07 13.45
CA THR A 328 -1.63 -10.17 13.23
C THR A 328 -2.08 -9.66 14.58
N ILE A 329 -2.18 -8.34 14.77
CA ILE A 329 -2.56 -7.73 16.06
C ILE A 329 -3.81 -6.88 15.95
N ARG A 330 -4.56 -6.77 17.04
CA ARG A 330 -5.60 -5.78 17.24
C ARG A 330 -4.98 -4.54 17.86
N ALA A 331 -4.70 -3.53 17.05
CA ALA A 331 -4.14 -2.24 17.49
C ALA A 331 -4.36 -1.17 16.41
N LEU A 332 -4.32 0.11 16.80
CA LEU A 332 -4.18 1.20 15.85
C LEU A 332 -2.70 1.34 15.46
N VAL A 333 -2.35 0.88 14.27
CA VAL A 333 -1.01 1.04 13.70
C VAL A 333 -1.05 2.14 12.63
N GLN A 334 -0.13 3.09 12.72
CA GLN A 334 -0.07 4.27 11.84
C GLN A 334 1.33 4.46 11.30
N SER A 335 1.44 5.17 10.16
CA SER A 335 2.72 5.54 9.57
C SER A 335 3.63 6.14 10.65
N GLY A 336 4.92 5.81 10.63
CA GLY A 336 5.87 6.15 11.70
C GLY A 336 6.04 5.06 12.78
N ASN A 337 5.05 4.15 12.97
CA ASN A 337 5.25 2.98 13.84
C ASN A 337 6.14 1.90 13.20
N SER A 338 6.32 1.91 11.87
CA SER A 338 7.20 0.98 11.13
C SER A 338 8.58 0.90 11.78
N GLY A 339 9.05 -0.31 12.04
CA GLY A 339 10.34 -0.63 12.65
C GLY A 339 10.32 -0.60 14.18
N GLY A 340 9.25 -0.06 14.78
CA GLY A 340 9.05 -0.04 16.23
C GLY A 340 8.79 -1.44 16.79
N PRO A 341 9.10 -1.69 18.08
CA PRO A 341 8.89 -2.98 18.68
C PRO A 341 7.41 -3.20 19.05
N LEU A 342 6.92 -4.40 18.79
CA LEU A 342 5.78 -4.98 19.49
C LEU A 342 6.32 -5.69 20.73
N ILE A 343 5.94 -5.26 21.94
CA ILE A 343 6.44 -5.85 23.19
C ILE A 343 5.35 -6.57 23.97
N ALA A 344 5.76 -7.57 24.74
CA ALA A 344 4.94 -8.17 25.79
C ALA A 344 4.92 -7.30 27.05
N PRO A 345 3.96 -7.48 27.99
CA PRO A 345 3.89 -6.71 29.23
C PRO A 345 5.13 -6.80 30.14
N ASN A 346 6.00 -7.80 29.92
CA ASN A 346 7.27 -7.96 30.61
C ASN A 346 8.44 -7.19 29.95
N GLY A 347 8.20 -6.45 28.87
CA GLY A 347 9.20 -5.63 28.17
C GLY A 347 10.02 -6.36 27.12
N GLN A 348 9.78 -7.66 26.92
CA GLN A 348 10.44 -8.43 25.86
C GLN A 348 9.78 -8.16 24.51
N VAL A 349 10.59 -8.11 23.44
CA VAL A 349 10.13 -7.85 22.07
C VAL A 349 9.53 -9.12 21.48
N LEU A 350 8.25 -9.05 21.14
CA LEU A 350 7.51 -10.06 20.39
C LEU A 350 7.84 -10.02 18.90
N GLY A 351 8.03 -8.82 18.34
CA GLY A 351 8.26 -8.64 16.92
C GLY A 351 8.50 -7.18 16.53
N VAL A 352 8.61 -6.94 15.22
CA VAL A 352 8.87 -5.62 14.62
C VAL A 352 7.67 -5.20 13.80
N ILE A 353 7.02 -4.09 14.17
CA ILE A 353 5.89 -3.55 13.42
C ILE A 353 6.35 -3.19 12.02
N PHE A 354 5.63 -3.64 10.99
CA PHE A 354 6.02 -3.33 9.61
C PHE A 354 4.87 -2.86 8.71
N ALA A 355 3.62 -3.15 9.08
CA ALA A 355 2.47 -2.78 8.27
C ALA A 355 1.17 -2.64 9.08
N ALA A 356 0.18 -2.02 8.44
CA ALA A 356 -1.20 -1.93 8.90
C ALA A 356 -2.16 -2.42 7.80
N ALA A 357 -3.32 -2.94 8.18
CA ALA A 357 -4.36 -3.30 7.22
C ALA A 357 -4.99 -2.04 6.61
N ALA A 358 -5.02 -1.96 5.27
CA ALA A 358 -5.62 -0.84 4.56
C ALA A 358 -7.15 -0.77 4.76
N ASP A 359 -7.80 -1.92 4.90
CA ASP A 359 -9.24 -2.10 5.04
C ASP A 359 -9.73 -2.28 6.49
N ASP A 360 -8.83 -2.36 7.48
CA ASP A 360 -9.17 -2.45 8.90
C ASP A 360 -8.21 -1.61 9.78
N ARG A 361 -8.71 -0.47 10.27
CA ARG A 361 -7.96 0.45 11.16
C ARG A 361 -7.44 -0.20 12.43
N ASN A 362 -8.04 -1.30 12.88
CA ASN A 362 -7.70 -1.98 14.13
C ASN A 362 -6.89 -3.25 13.89
N THR A 363 -6.26 -3.40 12.72
CA THR A 363 -5.41 -4.54 12.41
C THR A 363 -4.03 -4.07 11.95
N GLY A 364 -3.00 -4.55 12.65
CA GLY A 364 -1.59 -4.31 12.32
C GLY A 364 -0.81 -5.61 12.18
N PHE A 365 0.39 -5.51 11.63
CA PHE A 365 1.27 -6.65 11.39
C PHE A 365 2.67 -6.40 11.95
N ALA A 366 3.22 -7.43 12.59
CA ALA A 366 4.58 -7.42 13.11
C ALA A 366 5.34 -8.68 12.64
N VAL A 367 6.54 -8.52 12.10
CA VAL A 367 7.45 -9.65 11.85
C VAL A 367 7.82 -10.29 13.19
N THR A 368 7.69 -11.60 13.35
CA THR A 368 7.95 -12.25 14.65
C THR A 368 9.42 -12.14 15.06
N ALA A 369 9.69 -12.25 16.36
CA ALA A 369 11.05 -12.34 16.88
C ALA A 369 11.85 -13.48 16.21
N ASP A 370 11.20 -14.62 15.94
CA ASP A 370 11.81 -15.78 15.28
C ASP A 370 12.18 -15.46 13.83
N GLU A 371 11.30 -14.79 13.07
CA GLU A 371 11.60 -14.32 11.70
C GLU A 371 12.69 -13.24 11.68
N ALA A 372 12.77 -12.41 12.73
CA ALA A 372 13.79 -11.37 12.86
C ALA A 372 15.17 -11.90 13.32
N ALA A 373 15.22 -13.07 13.95
CA ALA A 373 16.44 -13.61 14.58
C ALA A 373 17.63 -13.79 13.62
N PRO A 374 17.46 -14.28 12.37
CA PRO A 374 18.56 -14.37 11.41
C PRO A 374 19.17 -12.99 11.08
N VAL A 375 18.32 -11.97 10.92
CA VAL A 375 18.74 -10.59 10.62
C VAL A 375 19.44 -9.96 11.83
N ALA A 376 18.89 -10.13 13.03
CA ALA A 376 19.48 -9.67 14.27
C ALA A 376 20.89 -10.24 14.48
N SER A 377 21.03 -11.56 14.33
CA SER A 377 22.30 -12.28 14.49
C SER A 377 23.34 -11.82 13.47
N ALA A 378 22.92 -11.68 12.21
CA ALA A 378 23.78 -11.23 11.13
C ALA A 378 24.26 -9.77 11.30
N GLY A 379 23.51 -8.94 12.02
CA GLY A 379 23.84 -7.52 12.27
C GLY A 379 24.61 -7.27 13.57
N ALA A 380 24.62 -8.22 14.52
CA ALA A 380 25.08 -8.01 15.90
C ALA A 380 26.52 -7.45 16.00
N GLU A 381 27.42 -7.92 15.13
CA GLU A 381 28.83 -7.52 15.14
C GLU A 381 29.23 -6.67 13.93
N ARG A 382 28.34 -6.54 12.94
CA ARG A 382 28.66 -5.79 11.72
C ARG A 382 28.70 -4.30 11.98
N THR A 383 29.73 -3.68 11.45
CA THR A 383 29.92 -2.23 11.56
C THR A 383 29.95 -1.59 10.18
N ARG A 384 30.51 -2.23 9.15
CA ARG A 384 30.58 -1.66 7.79
C ARG A 384 29.18 -1.46 7.19
N GLY A 385 28.93 -0.28 6.63
CA GLY A 385 27.66 0.03 5.98
C GLY A 385 27.40 -0.80 4.71
N THR A 386 26.13 -1.04 4.41
CA THR A 386 25.64 -1.70 3.19
C THR A 386 24.74 -0.75 2.39
N GLY A 387 24.53 -1.06 1.11
CA GLY A 387 23.56 -0.35 0.28
C GLY A 387 22.12 -0.62 0.74
N THR A 388 21.25 0.38 0.55
CA THR A 388 19.83 0.39 0.95
C THR A 388 18.89 0.27 -0.26
N GLY A 389 19.41 -0.15 -1.41
CA GLY A 389 18.66 -0.35 -2.65
C GLY A 389 18.03 0.93 -3.23
N GLU A 390 16.93 0.75 -3.94
CA GLU A 390 16.17 1.82 -4.60
C GLU A 390 15.08 2.40 -3.68
N CYS A 391 14.27 3.31 -4.20
CA CYS A 391 13.09 3.79 -3.50
C CYS A 391 12.05 2.67 -3.39
N ALA A 392 11.61 2.38 -2.17
CA ALA A 392 10.53 1.44 -1.88
C ALA A 392 9.15 2.10 -2.04
#